data_AF-A0A0F9P6D4-F1
#
_entry.id   AF-A0A0F9P6D4-F1
#
_cell.length_a   1.000
_cell.length_b   1.000
_cell.length_c   1.000
_cell.angle_alpha   90.00
_cell.angle_beta   90.00
_cell.angle_gamma   90.00
#
_symmetry.space_group_name_H-M   'P 1'
#
loop_
_entity.id
_entity.type
_entity.pdbx_description
1 polymer ?
#
loop_
_entity_poly.entity_id
_entity_poly.type
_entity_poly.pdbx_seq_one_letter_code
_entity_poly.pdbx_strand_id
1 'polypeptide(L)' 'MPTGTEIIILDELAVRPGISLDQLKEDLANEVTRPGLIAPTARGLVDKGLIRVTDRGEWFTTARGRTLLRGEAGEI' A
#
# COMPACT_ATOMS: atom_id res chain seq x y z
N MET A 1 -14.89 0.26 2.94
CA MET A 1 -14.11 1.22 2.15
C MET A 1 -12.70 1.29 2.73
N PRO A 2 -11.64 1.27 1.90
CA PRO A 2 -10.28 1.56 2.32
C PRO A 2 -10.14 3.02 2.76
N THR A 3 -9.21 3.29 3.65
CA THR A 3 -8.87 4.67 4.05
C THR A 3 -7.98 5.35 3.01
N GLY A 4 -7.88 6.69 3.04
CA GLY A 4 -6.99 7.42 2.13
C GLY A 4 -5.53 6.95 2.20
N THR A 5 -5.01 6.68 3.41
CA THR A 5 -3.67 6.13 3.59
C THR A 5 -3.53 4.72 2.99
N GLU A 6 -4.58 3.91 3.05
CA GLU A 6 -4.57 2.58 2.43
C GLU A 6 -4.49 2.67 0.91
N ILE A 7 -5.23 3.60 0.29
CA ILE A 7 -5.15 3.85 -1.15
C ILE A 7 -3.75 4.29 -1.56
N ILE A 8 -3.18 5.27 -0.86
CA ILE A 8 -1.82 5.77 -1.14
C ILE A 8 -0.80 4.64 -1.09
N ILE A 9 -0.84 3.79 -0.05
CA ILE A 9 0.09 2.65 0.07
C ILE A 9 -0.11 1.63 -1.05
N LEU A 10 -1.37 1.32 -1.39
CA LEU A 10 -1.67 0.36 -2.46
C LEU A 10 -1.19 0.88 -3.82
N ASP A 11 -1.37 2.17 -4.08
CA ASP A 11 -0.97 2.85 -5.31
C ASP A 11 0.55 2.88 -5.45
N GLU A 12 1.26 3.32 -4.41
CA GLU A 12 2.73 3.35 -4.39
C GLU A 12 3.33 1.96 -4.68
N LEU A 13 2.81 0.91 -4.04
CA LEU A 13 3.26 -0.47 -4.28
C LEU A 13 2.79 -1.06 -5.63
N ALA A 14 1.80 -0.44 -6.27
CA ALA A 14 1.40 -0.81 -7.63
C ALA A 14 2.33 -0.17 -8.67
N VAL A 15 2.81 1.05 -8.42
CA VAL A 15 3.79 1.75 -9.26
C VAL A 15 5.20 1.21 -9.04
N ARG A 16 5.59 0.98 -7.78
CA ARG A 16 6.91 0.52 -7.35
C ARG A 16 6.83 -0.78 -6.53
N PRO A 17 6.51 -1.91 -7.17
CA PRO A 17 6.48 -3.20 -6.50
C PRO A 17 7.88 -3.65 -6.09
N GLY A 18 7.97 -4.42 -4.99
CA GLY A 18 9.21 -5.06 -4.56
C GLY A 18 10.11 -4.20 -3.67
N ILE A 19 9.60 -3.08 -3.17
CA ILE A 19 10.35 -2.23 -2.22
C ILE A 19 10.25 -2.75 -0.78
N SER A 20 11.19 -2.34 0.07
CA SER A 20 11.15 -2.62 1.51
C SER A 20 10.16 -1.72 2.23
N LEU A 21 9.79 -2.08 3.47
CA LEU A 21 8.93 -1.24 4.30
C LEU A 21 9.58 0.13 4.61
N ASP A 22 10.90 0.18 4.78
CA ASP A 22 11.59 1.44 5.05
C ASP A 22 11.62 2.35 3.83
N GLN A 23 11.83 1.79 2.63
CA GLN A 23 11.73 2.55 1.39
C GLN A 23 10.31 3.09 1.19
N LEU A 24 9.28 2.26 1.40
CA LEU A 24 7.88 2.68 1.33
C LEU A 24 7.57 3.83 2.31
N LYS A 25 8.12 3.78 3.53
CA LYS A 25 7.94 4.85 4.52
C LYS A 25 8.64 6.14 4.09
N GLU A 26 9.81 6.05 3.49
CA GLU A 26 10.56 7.19 2.97
C GLU A 26 9.82 7.84 1.81
N ASP A 27 9.38 7.04 0.84
CA ASP A 27 8.66 7.50 -0.35
C ASP A 27 7.36 8.22 0.05
N LEU A 28 6.62 7.66 1.00
CA LEU A 28 5.33 8.20 1.45
C LEU A 28 5.42 9.20 2.61
N ALA A 29 6.62 9.54 3.09
CA ALA A 29 6.81 10.42 4.25
C ALA A 29 6.19 11.82 4.04
N ASN A 30 6.16 12.30 2.80
CA ASN A 30 5.61 13.61 2.44
C ASN A 30 4.14 13.54 1.98
N GLU A 31 3.64 12.36 1.64
CA GLU A 31 2.28 12.17 1.10
C GLU A 31 1.26 11.88 2.20
N VAL A 32 1.70 11.26 3.30
CA VAL A 32 0.83 10.87 4.41
C VAL A 32 1.02 11.84 5.58
N THR A 33 -0.06 12.48 6.02
CA THR A 33 -0.06 13.45 7.14
C THR A 33 0.51 12.87 8.44
N ARG A 34 0.47 11.53 8.61
CA ARG A 34 1.01 10.81 9.76
C ARG A 34 1.87 9.64 9.28
N PRO A 35 3.16 9.86 8.97
CA PRO A 35 4.04 8.81 8.45
C PRO A 35 4.18 7.60 9.40
N GLY A 36 4.05 7.83 10.71
CA GLY A 36 4.01 6.76 11.72
C GLY A 36 2.88 5.74 11.54
N LEU A 37 1.84 6.07 10.75
CA LEU A 37 0.76 5.15 10.42
C LEU A 37 1.04 4.27 9.20
N ILE A 38 2.06 4.57 8.39
CA ILE A 38 2.35 3.81 7.15
C ILE A 38 2.59 2.34 7.47
N ALA A 39 3.44 2.04 8.45
CA ALA A 39 3.76 0.67 8.84
C ALA A 39 2.55 -0.14 9.37
N PRO A 40 1.78 0.34 10.38
CA PRO A 40 0.61 -0.40 10.83
C PRO A 40 -0.48 -0.51 9.76
N THR A 41 -0.67 0.52 8.93
CA THR A 41 -1.62 0.46 7.81
C THR A 41 -1.20 -0.55 6.75
N ALA A 42 0.08 -0.55 6.33
CA ALA A 42 0.62 -1.53 5.40
C ALA A 42 0.44 -2.96 5.94
N ARG A 43 0.66 -3.17 7.26
CA ARG A 43 0.43 -4.47 7.88
C ARG A 43 -1.04 -4.88 7.85
N GLY A 44 -1.96 -3.96 8.16
CA GLY A 44 -3.39 -4.22 8.05
C GLY A 44 -3.83 -4.58 6.63
N LEU A 45 -3.17 -4.03 5.60
CA LEU A 45 -3.41 -4.38 4.20
C LEU A 45 -2.89 -5.78 3.83
N VAL A 46 -1.83 -6.26 4.50
CA VAL A 46 -1.40 -7.67 4.39
C VAL A 46 -2.45 -8.60 5.00
N ASP A 47 -2.96 -8.27 6.18
CA ASP A 47 -4.00 -9.07 6.85
C ASP A 47 -5.30 -9.11 6.02
N LYS A 48 -5.60 -8.04 5.28
CA LYS A 48 -6.71 -7.97 4.32
C LYS A 48 -6.46 -8.72 2.99
N GLY A 49 -5.24 -9.22 2.78
CA GLY A 49 -4.82 -9.88 1.54
C GLY A 49 -4.77 -8.94 0.33
N LEU A 50 -4.58 -7.63 0.57
CA LEU A 50 -4.45 -6.62 -0.48
C LEU A 50 -2.99 -6.40 -0.87
N ILE A 51 -2.07 -6.63 0.06
CA ILE A 51 -0.62 -6.64 -0.14
C ILE A 51 -0.06 -8.01 0.26
N ARG A 52 1.05 -8.41 -0.35
CA ARG A 52 1.86 -9.56 0.09
C ARG A 52 3.30 -9.10 0.34
N VAL A 53 3.99 -9.82 1.22
CA VAL A 53 5.41 -9.61 1.52
C VAL A 53 6.16 -10.90 1.21
N THR A 54 7.31 -10.82 0.55
CA THR A 54 8.17 -11.99 0.30
C THR A 54 9.02 -12.31 1.52
N ASP A 55 9.66 -13.49 1.53
CA ASP A 55 10.61 -13.88 2.59
C ASP A 55 11.83 -12.94 2.67
N ARG A 56 12.09 -12.15 1.62
CA ARG A 56 13.13 -11.12 1.58
C ARG A 56 12.66 -9.75 2.11
N GLY A 57 11.40 -9.64 2.53
CA GLY A 57 10.83 -8.39 3.05
C GLY A 57 10.38 -7.41 1.98
N GLU A 58 10.19 -7.86 0.74
CA GLU A 58 9.74 -7.01 -0.38
C GLU A 58 8.21 -7.00 -0.46
N TRP A 59 7.62 -5.81 -0.63
CA TRP A 59 6.18 -5.59 -0.56
C TRP A 59 5.57 -5.46 -1.96
N PHE A 60 4.40 -6.06 -2.16
CA PHE A 60 3.72 -6.09 -3.47
C PHE A 60 2.21 -5.94 -3.34
N THR A 61 1.61 -5.07 -4.15
CA THR A 61 0.15 -5.06 -4.31
C THR A 61 -0.32 -6.34 -5.00
N THR A 62 -1.35 -6.97 -4.44
CA THR A 62 -1.98 -8.17 -5.01
C THR A 62 -2.92 -7.82 -6.17
N ALA A 63 -3.43 -8.83 -6.87
CA ALA A 63 -4.48 -8.61 -7.87
C ALA A 63 -5.73 -7.94 -7.25
N ARG A 64 -6.12 -8.35 -6.03
CA ARG A 64 -7.26 -7.76 -5.30
C ARG A 64 -7.01 -6.29 -4.96
N GLY A 65 -5.81 -5.95 -4.49
CA GLY A 65 -5.41 -4.57 -4.24
C GLY A 65 -5.49 -3.70 -5.50
N ARG A 66 -5.01 -4.23 -6.64
CA ARG A 66 -5.12 -3.52 -7.93
C ARG A 66 -6.56 -3.34 -8.41
N THR A 67 -7.42 -4.34 -8.22
CA THR A 67 -8.85 -4.21 -8.54
C THR A 67 -9.49 -3.11 -7.71
N LEU A 68 -9.13 -3.02 -6.44
CA LEU A 68 -9.64 -1.99 -5.54
C LEU A 68 -9.22 -0.58 -6.02
N LEU A 69 -7.95 -0.38 -6.36
CA LEU A 69 -7.47 0.90 -6.94
C LEU A 69 -8.24 1.29 -8.21
N ARG A 70 -8.53 0.32 -9.08
CA ARG A 70 -9.31 0.55 -10.32
C ARG A 70 -10.78 0.83 -10.05
N GLY A 71 -11.35 0.21 -9.02
CA GLY A 71 -12.73 0.44 -8.60
C GLY A 71 -12.92 1.86 -8.08
N GLU A 72 -11.99 2.34 -7.25
CA GLU A 72 -11.98 3.72 -6.73
C GLU A 72 -11.73 4.75 -7.86
N ALA A 73 -10.92 4.41 -8.87
CA ALA A 73 -10.71 5.26 -10.05
C ALA A 73 -11.89 5.25 -11.05
N GLY A 74 -12.82 4.30 -10.92
CA GLY A 74 -13.95 4.08 -11.84
C GLY A 74 -15.32 4.51 -11.30
N GLU A 75 -15.43 4.84 -10.01
CA GLU A 75 -16.62 5.51 -9.44
C GLU A 75 -16.47 7.04 -9.55
N ILE A 76 -16.60 7.56 -10.78
CA ILE A 76 -16.81 9.00 -11.04
C ILE A 76 -17.88 9.17 -12.11
#